data_AF-A0A932N7W7-F1
#
_entry.id   AF-A0A932N7W7-F1
#
_cell.length_a   1.000
_cell.length_b   1.000
_cell.length_c   1.000
_cell.angle_alpha   90.00
_cell.angle_beta   90.00
_cell.angle_gamma   90.00
#
_symmetry.space_group_name_H-M   'P 1'
#
loop_
_entity.id
_entity.type
_entity.pdbx_description
1 polymer ?
#
loop_
_entity_poly.entity_id
_entity_poly.type
_entity_poly.pdbx_seq_one_letter_code
_entity_poly.pdbx_strand_id
1 'polypeptide(L)'
;MKVLLERVQLWQKFCLLGAMAFILMMMPLSLFLMESNKDVENAKVELQGIPATQANGKLLEILHRQRSLAGRAAAGEAVGNWMQAELPAAIEQLEKQLAPLGQPDVDKIWQEMRAKLAKLPSETNAERAYRRHFEIFEGLNKINEIVVDAYGLALDPDADTYYLIDAAYFQAPAWFDSLDALRQHGAQKQRDAQVANVAIYLRKNFEQSNGNSQNSLSKAKRANVELSSVQFPATSNAIEQFAQNEFTGNAQHVDQVSWNQVFDEAASKHFAFRQVLITELERLLNARISRLQHHQLQLVAAVALVAVLMTLLGTAVLGSIARPIRTAVKVAQAVAGGKLDTVFDVSGSNEAAQLLKSLQTMTDGLQRAALEATENARVKIALDTAAANTMIFAPDGKVIYFNHAMQSCVQELAKVVPTGQHPFTAQNLLQHGFDRYPEFAVLHQASLLHVQQHAQPQQHELRLGERYFTLSLTPIIGANNERLGIVAEWRDQTDAVLAEIEAQNNARIKMALDSVSLPVRIADRDGKILYINRTMQATLSRDEQAFKKANVSFSATNVVGANIAMFYADPQNALKTLASIEGERRSRMTLGGRQYDVMTAA
;
A
#
# COMPACT_ATOMS: atom_id res chain seq x y z
N MET A 1 -15.40 21.28 8.92
CA MET A 1 -14.28 20.62 8.21
C MET A 1 -13.95 19.24 8.79
N LYS A 2 -13.69 19.10 10.10
CA LYS A 2 -13.47 17.78 10.78
C LYS A 2 -14.58 16.75 10.51
N VAL A 3 -15.85 17.12 10.74
CA VAL A 3 -17.02 16.25 10.54
C VAL A 3 -17.16 15.76 9.09
N LEU A 4 -16.72 16.56 8.12
CA LEU A 4 -16.75 16.22 6.70
C LEU A 4 -15.60 15.24 6.35
N LEU A 5 -14.41 15.44 6.92
CA LEU A 5 -13.26 14.54 6.77
C LEU A 5 -13.44 13.19 7.50
N GLU A 6 -14.26 13.11 8.53
CA GLU A 6 -14.54 11.86 9.26
C GLU A 6 -15.38 10.87 8.45
N ARG A 7 -16.21 11.35 7.52
CA ARG A 7 -17.10 10.51 6.68
C ARG A 7 -16.46 10.05 5.37
N VAL A 8 -15.31 10.62 5.02
CA VAL A 8 -14.64 10.45 3.72
C VAL A 8 -13.62 9.31 3.83
N GLN A 9 -13.65 8.39 2.86
CA GLN A 9 -12.73 7.26 2.82
C GLN A 9 -11.28 7.74 2.62
N LEU A 10 -10.31 6.97 3.11
CA LEU A 10 -8.89 7.34 3.07
C LEU A 10 -8.42 7.71 1.64
N TRP A 11 -8.86 6.96 0.63
CA TRP A 11 -8.49 7.23 -0.76
C TRP A 11 -9.00 8.57 -1.29
N GLN A 12 -10.18 9.00 -0.87
CA GLN A 12 -10.75 10.29 -1.26
C GLN A 12 -9.94 11.45 -0.64
N LYS A 13 -9.40 11.27 0.58
CA LYS A 13 -8.51 12.26 1.21
C LYS A 13 -7.20 12.41 0.44
N PHE A 14 -6.60 11.30 0.02
CA PHE A 14 -5.39 11.32 -0.81
C PHE A 14 -5.64 11.91 -2.21
N CYS A 15 -6.78 11.62 -2.83
CA CYS A 15 -7.16 12.27 -4.09
C CYS A 15 -7.33 13.79 -3.94
N LEU A 16 -7.94 14.26 -2.85
CA LEU A 16 -8.05 15.69 -2.56
C LEU A 16 -6.67 16.35 -2.35
N LEU A 17 -5.77 15.70 -1.62
CA LEU A 17 -4.39 16.16 -1.48
C LEU A 17 -3.65 16.21 -2.81
N GLY A 18 -3.82 15.18 -3.66
CA GLY A 18 -3.26 15.14 -5.01
C GLY A 18 -3.79 16.26 -5.91
N ALA A 19 -5.10 16.53 -5.86
CA ALA A 19 -5.71 17.64 -6.60
C ALA A 19 -5.18 19.00 -6.12
N MET A 20 -5.01 19.18 -4.80
CA MET A 20 -4.44 20.41 -4.25
C MET A 20 -2.97 20.60 -4.65
N ALA A 21 -2.17 19.53 -4.60
CA ALA A 21 -0.77 19.55 -5.07
C ALA A 21 -0.68 19.87 -6.57
N PHE A 22 -1.60 19.34 -7.38
CA PHE A 22 -1.69 19.64 -8.80
C PHE A 22 -2.01 21.12 -9.05
N ILE A 23 -2.98 21.70 -8.33
CA ILE A 23 -3.32 23.12 -8.44
C ILE A 23 -2.12 24.00 -8.05
N LEU A 24 -1.45 23.68 -6.94
CA LEU A 24 -0.25 24.39 -6.47
C LEU A 24 0.91 24.34 -7.45
N MET A 25 1.01 23.27 -8.24
CA MET A 25 2.03 23.10 -9.27
C MET A 25 1.66 23.79 -10.59
N MET A 26 0.38 23.76 -10.97
CA MET A 26 -0.09 24.32 -12.23
C MET A 26 -0.11 25.85 -12.24
N MET A 27 -0.38 26.50 -11.11
CA MET A 27 -0.40 27.97 -11.02
C MET A 27 0.96 28.64 -11.36
N PRO A 28 2.09 28.29 -10.73
CA PRO A 28 3.37 28.88 -11.08
C PRO A 28 3.82 28.47 -12.49
N LEU A 29 3.49 27.25 -12.94
CA LEU A 29 3.77 26.81 -14.31
C LEU A 29 3.05 27.70 -15.34
N SER A 30 1.76 27.99 -15.13
CA SER A 30 0.99 28.82 -16.07
C SER A 30 1.49 30.26 -16.10
N LEU A 31 1.83 30.85 -14.94
CA LEU A 31 2.42 32.18 -14.86
C LEU A 31 3.77 32.24 -15.59
N PHE A 32 4.64 31.26 -15.37
CA PHE A 32 5.93 31.17 -16.06
C PHE A 32 5.77 31.01 -17.57
N LEU A 33 4.87 30.13 -18.02
CA LEU A 33 4.61 29.94 -19.45
C LEU A 33 4.02 31.21 -20.09
N MET A 34 3.18 31.95 -19.38
CA MET A 34 2.62 33.20 -19.88
C MET A 34 3.70 34.27 -20.07
N GLU A 35 4.57 34.46 -19.06
CA GLU A 35 5.68 35.42 -19.15
C GLU A 35 6.69 35.01 -20.22
N SER A 36 7.09 33.73 -20.23
CA SER A 36 8.03 33.22 -21.23
C SER A 36 7.47 33.29 -22.65
N ASN A 37 6.16 33.09 -22.84
CA ASN A 37 5.54 33.26 -24.16
C ASN A 37 5.56 34.71 -24.63
N LYS A 38 5.35 35.67 -23.71
CA LYS A 38 5.49 37.09 -24.01
C LYS A 38 6.91 37.44 -24.47
N ASP A 39 7.94 36.89 -23.81
CA ASP A 39 9.33 37.09 -24.24
C ASP A 39 9.61 36.50 -25.64
N VAL A 40 9.07 35.31 -25.93
CA VAL A 40 9.16 34.69 -27.26
C VAL A 40 8.45 35.52 -28.32
N GLU A 41 7.28 36.06 -28.01
CA GLU A 41 6.51 36.90 -28.92
C GLU A 41 7.23 38.22 -29.21
N ASN A 42 7.77 38.88 -28.17
CA ASN A 42 8.58 40.09 -28.33
C ASN A 42 9.80 39.85 -29.23
N ALA A 43 10.57 38.78 -28.98
CA ALA A 43 11.74 38.44 -29.80
C ALA A 43 11.36 38.11 -31.27
N LYS A 44 10.16 37.54 -31.50
CA LYS A 44 9.64 37.32 -32.86
C LYS A 44 9.23 38.62 -33.54
N VAL A 45 8.65 39.56 -32.81
CA VAL A 45 8.31 40.90 -33.32
C VAL A 45 9.60 41.65 -33.68
N GLU A 46 10.62 41.63 -32.82
CA GLU A 46 11.94 42.21 -33.12
C GLU A 46 12.53 41.63 -34.42
N LEU A 47 12.48 40.31 -34.58
CA LEU A 47 12.93 39.61 -35.79
C LEU A 47 12.15 40.02 -37.05
N GLN A 48 10.84 40.27 -36.94
CA GLN A 48 10.00 40.72 -38.06
C GLN A 48 10.36 42.12 -38.56
N GLY A 49 11.01 42.95 -37.74
CA GLY A 49 11.48 44.28 -38.14
C GLY A 49 12.71 44.28 -39.04
N ILE A 50 13.54 43.23 -38.96
CA ILE A 50 14.83 43.16 -39.67
C ILE A 50 14.68 43.27 -41.21
N PRO A 51 13.74 42.58 -41.88
CA PRO A 51 13.58 42.72 -43.33
C PRO A 51 13.30 44.15 -43.79
N ALA A 52 12.53 44.93 -43.03
CA ALA A 52 12.23 46.33 -43.34
C ALA A 52 13.47 47.22 -43.23
N THR A 53 14.28 47.04 -42.18
CA THR A 53 15.52 47.81 -41.98
C THR A 53 16.62 47.42 -42.98
N GLN A 54 16.64 46.16 -43.42
CA GLN A 54 17.51 45.69 -44.51
C GLN A 54 17.10 46.31 -45.86
N ALA A 55 15.81 46.30 -46.20
CA ALA A 55 15.30 46.90 -47.43
C ALA A 55 15.57 48.42 -47.47
N ASN A 56 15.34 49.12 -46.35
CA ASN A 56 15.65 50.53 -46.21
C ASN A 56 17.16 50.79 -46.35
N GLY A 57 17.97 49.97 -45.68
CA GLY A 57 19.43 50.01 -45.81
C GLY A 57 19.93 49.84 -47.23
N LYS A 58 19.29 48.97 -48.02
CA LYS A 58 19.65 48.76 -49.43
C LYS A 58 19.35 50.00 -50.28
N LEU A 59 18.23 50.67 -50.03
CA LEU A 59 17.91 51.92 -50.69
C LEU A 59 18.89 53.04 -50.31
N LEU A 60 19.26 53.14 -49.03
CA LEU A 60 20.28 54.08 -48.55
C LEU A 60 21.65 53.83 -49.23
N GLU A 61 22.08 52.57 -49.37
CA GLU A 61 23.31 52.19 -50.08
C GLU A 61 23.28 52.67 -51.55
N ILE A 62 22.18 52.40 -52.26
CA ILE A 62 21.98 52.82 -53.65
C ILE A 62 22.04 54.35 -53.78
N LEU A 63 21.37 55.07 -52.88
CA LEU A 63 21.34 56.53 -52.90
C LEU A 63 22.69 57.15 -52.56
N HIS A 64 23.44 56.54 -51.64
CA HIS A 64 24.81 56.94 -51.31
C HIS A 64 25.74 56.76 -52.52
N ARG A 65 25.68 55.59 -53.18
CA ARG A 65 26.45 55.31 -54.40
C ARG A 65 26.07 56.24 -55.55
N GLN A 66 24.79 56.54 -55.72
CA GLN A 66 24.33 57.52 -56.72
C GLN A 66 24.86 58.93 -56.43
N ARG A 67 24.81 59.38 -55.17
CA ARG A 67 25.34 60.69 -54.76
C ARG A 67 26.84 60.79 -55.04
N SER A 68 27.60 59.73 -54.77
CA SER A 68 29.01 59.66 -55.15
C SER A 68 29.22 59.83 -56.66
N LEU A 69 28.44 59.09 -57.46
CA LEU A 69 28.53 59.15 -58.92
C LEU A 69 28.11 60.52 -59.48
N ALA A 70 27.16 61.21 -58.88
CA ALA A 70 26.82 62.59 -59.28
C ALA A 70 28.01 63.53 -59.12
N GLY A 71 28.82 63.35 -58.08
CA GLY A 71 30.09 64.06 -57.90
C GLY A 71 31.13 63.72 -58.98
N ARG A 72 31.21 62.45 -59.40
CA ARG A 72 32.14 61.98 -60.45
C ARG A 72 31.68 62.32 -61.87
N ALA A 73 30.38 62.31 -62.13
CA ALA A 73 29.79 62.74 -63.39
C ALA A 73 30.01 64.24 -63.64
N ALA A 74 29.89 65.05 -62.59
CA ALA A 74 30.27 66.46 -62.63
C ALA A 74 31.78 66.66 -62.90
N ALA A 75 32.62 65.66 -62.59
CA ALA A 75 34.04 65.61 -62.90
C ALA A 75 34.37 64.93 -64.25
N GLY A 76 33.36 64.54 -65.04
CA GLY A 76 33.53 64.01 -66.41
C GLY A 76 33.60 62.49 -66.56
N GLU A 77 33.32 61.70 -65.50
CA GLU A 77 33.30 60.23 -65.59
C GLU A 77 31.98 59.66 -66.14
N ALA A 78 32.07 58.56 -66.91
CA ALA A 78 30.90 57.85 -67.42
C ALA A 78 30.18 57.06 -66.30
N VAL A 79 28.90 57.37 -66.07
CA VAL A 79 28.06 56.69 -65.08
C VAL A 79 27.34 55.51 -65.73
N GLY A 80 27.48 54.31 -65.17
CA GLY A 80 26.83 53.09 -65.69
C GLY A 80 25.31 53.03 -65.45
N ASN A 81 24.60 52.25 -66.26
CA ASN A 81 23.12 52.10 -66.23
C ASN A 81 22.57 51.25 -65.06
N TRP A 82 23.40 50.87 -64.08
CA TRP A 82 23.01 50.01 -62.96
C TRP A 82 21.81 50.57 -62.17
N MET A 83 21.70 51.90 -62.10
CA MET A 83 20.64 52.59 -61.36
C MET A 83 19.25 52.33 -61.94
N GLN A 84 19.14 52.12 -63.26
CA GLN A 84 17.87 51.82 -63.92
C GLN A 84 17.34 50.43 -63.52
N ALA A 85 18.21 49.53 -63.10
CA ALA A 85 17.85 48.18 -62.67
C ALA A 85 17.67 48.08 -61.14
N GLU A 86 18.59 48.64 -60.35
CA GLU A 86 18.62 48.40 -58.90
C GLU A 86 17.67 49.31 -58.11
N LEU A 87 17.48 50.58 -58.52
CA LEU A 87 16.68 51.54 -57.76
C LEU A 87 15.18 51.18 -57.73
N PRO A 88 14.51 50.83 -58.85
CA PRO A 88 13.11 50.43 -58.82
C PRO A 88 12.88 49.18 -57.95
N ALA A 89 13.79 48.20 -58.01
CA ALA A 89 13.68 46.97 -57.25
C ALA A 89 13.81 47.23 -55.73
N ALA A 90 14.73 48.12 -55.32
CA ALA A 90 14.89 48.50 -53.92
C ALA A 90 13.68 49.29 -53.38
N ILE A 91 13.09 50.16 -54.20
CA ILE A 91 11.85 50.88 -53.85
C ILE A 91 10.70 49.90 -53.66
N GLU A 92 10.49 48.97 -54.60
CA GLU A 92 9.44 47.95 -54.51
C GLU A 92 9.62 47.05 -53.27
N GLN A 93 10.87 46.63 -53.01
CA GLN A 93 11.17 45.81 -51.84
C GLN A 93 10.90 46.56 -50.53
N LEU A 94 11.25 47.84 -50.43
CA LEU A 94 10.94 48.64 -49.24
C LEU A 94 9.42 48.83 -49.08
N GLU A 95 8.70 49.17 -50.15
CA GLU A 95 7.22 49.28 -50.13
C GLU A 95 6.56 48.01 -49.61
N LYS A 96 7.04 46.86 -50.07
CA LYS A 96 6.55 45.55 -49.62
C LYS A 96 6.76 45.32 -48.11
N GLN A 97 7.87 45.79 -47.55
CA GLN A 97 8.16 45.63 -46.12
C GLN A 97 7.51 46.69 -45.23
N LEU A 98 7.21 47.89 -45.76
CA LEU A 98 6.52 48.94 -45.01
C LEU A 98 5.00 48.73 -44.96
N ALA A 99 4.40 48.12 -46.00
CA ALA A 99 2.95 47.93 -46.06
C ALA A 99 2.33 47.21 -44.83
N PRO A 100 2.96 46.18 -44.23
CA PRO A 100 2.44 45.53 -43.03
C PRO A 100 2.53 46.35 -41.73
N LEU A 101 3.36 47.40 -41.65
CA LEU A 101 3.46 48.23 -40.44
C LEU A 101 2.15 48.96 -40.12
N GLY A 102 1.42 49.39 -41.16
CA GLY A 102 0.17 50.13 -41.01
C GLY A 102 0.28 51.42 -40.20
N GLN A 103 1.46 52.05 -40.17
CA GLN A 103 1.70 53.29 -39.43
C GLN A 103 1.53 54.52 -40.35
N PRO A 104 0.55 55.42 -40.07
CA PRO A 104 0.28 56.58 -40.92
C PRO A 104 1.47 57.53 -41.10
N ASP A 105 2.31 57.66 -40.08
CA ASP A 105 3.49 58.53 -40.13
C ASP A 105 4.56 57.98 -41.08
N VAL A 106 4.78 56.66 -41.08
CA VAL A 106 5.69 55.97 -42.01
C VAL A 106 5.20 56.12 -43.44
N ASP A 107 3.90 55.89 -43.68
CA ASP A 107 3.30 56.01 -45.00
C ASP A 107 3.43 57.44 -45.56
N LYS A 108 3.20 58.45 -44.70
CA LYS A 108 3.34 59.86 -45.07
C LYS A 108 4.78 60.21 -45.45
N ILE A 109 5.75 59.87 -44.58
CA ILE A 109 7.17 60.14 -44.84
C ILE A 109 7.61 59.42 -46.12
N TRP A 110 7.22 58.16 -46.29
CA TRP A 110 7.56 57.39 -47.48
C TRP A 110 6.98 58.00 -48.77
N GLN A 111 5.72 58.43 -48.77
CA GLN A 111 5.12 59.11 -49.93
C GLN A 111 5.88 60.39 -50.31
N GLU A 112 6.27 61.20 -49.32
CA GLU A 112 7.08 62.40 -49.55
C GLU A 112 8.45 62.04 -50.14
N MET A 113 9.12 61.01 -49.61
CA MET A 113 10.43 60.55 -50.11
C MET A 113 10.32 59.97 -51.52
N ARG A 114 9.28 59.20 -51.81
CA ARG A 114 8.99 58.65 -53.15
C ARG A 114 8.81 59.76 -54.19
N ALA A 115 8.08 60.82 -53.85
CA ALA A 115 7.89 61.98 -54.72
C ALA A 115 9.21 62.72 -54.98
N LYS A 116 10.11 62.77 -53.99
CA LYS A 116 11.45 63.33 -54.15
C LYS A 116 12.34 62.42 -55.00
N LEU A 117 12.35 61.12 -54.75
CA LEU A 117 13.10 60.10 -55.51
C LEU A 117 12.77 60.15 -57.01
N ALA A 118 11.49 60.26 -57.38
CA ALA A 118 11.06 60.31 -58.77
C ALA A 118 11.62 61.52 -59.56
N LYS A 119 11.92 62.63 -58.89
CA LYS A 119 12.45 63.86 -59.51
C LYS A 119 13.98 63.87 -59.63
N LEU A 120 14.65 63.00 -58.89
CA LEU A 120 16.10 62.96 -58.76
C LEU A 120 16.84 62.70 -60.08
N PRO A 121 16.43 61.75 -60.96
CA PRO A 121 17.14 61.49 -62.22
C PRO A 121 17.10 62.67 -63.21
N SER A 122 16.14 63.58 -63.05
CA SER A 122 15.92 64.73 -63.94
C SER A 122 16.53 66.05 -63.45
N GLU A 123 17.13 66.07 -62.25
CA GLU A 123 17.71 67.28 -61.67
C GLU A 123 19.13 67.52 -62.21
N THR A 124 19.29 68.55 -63.03
CA THR A 124 20.57 68.93 -63.66
C THR A 124 21.41 69.87 -62.80
N ASN A 125 20.83 70.52 -61.78
CA ASN A 125 21.57 71.38 -60.86
C ASN A 125 22.18 70.55 -59.72
N ALA A 126 23.51 70.53 -59.64
CA ALA A 126 24.25 69.73 -58.65
C ALA A 126 23.89 70.05 -57.20
N GLU A 127 23.67 71.33 -56.86
CA GLU A 127 23.32 71.75 -55.50
C GLU A 127 21.89 71.31 -55.13
N ARG A 128 20.93 71.43 -56.05
CA ARG A 128 19.55 70.95 -55.82
C ARG A 128 19.47 69.43 -55.77
N ALA A 129 20.22 68.73 -56.61
CA ALA A 129 20.32 67.28 -56.59
C ALA A 129 20.89 66.79 -55.25
N TYR A 130 21.94 67.46 -54.76
CA TYR A 130 22.54 67.20 -53.47
C TYR A 130 21.56 67.42 -52.31
N ARG A 131 20.88 68.57 -52.27
CA ARG A 131 19.86 68.86 -51.25
C ARG A 131 18.75 67.81 -51.24
N ARG A 132 18.30 67.39 -52.41
CA ARG A 132 17.27 66.35 -52.56
C ARG A 132 17.74 64.99 -52.05
N HIS A 133 18.99 64.59 -52.33
CA HIS A 133 19.60 63.38 -51.75
C HIS A 133 19.61 63.43 -50.22
N PHE A 134 20.04 64.56 -49.65
CA PHE A 134 20.07 64.76 -48.20
C PHE A 134 18.67 64.63 -47.58
N GLU A 135 17.68 65.32 -48.14
CA GLU A 135 16.29 65.25 -47.66
C GLU A 135 15.70 63.83 -47.76
N ILE A 136 16.05 63.07 -48.80
CA ILE A 136 15.64 61.67 -48.92
C ILE A 136 16.30 60.82 -47.84
N PHE A 137 17.61 60.98 -47.64
CA PHE A 137 18.37 60.25 -46.64
C PHE A 137 17.82 60.47 -45.23
N GLU A 138 17.53 61.72 -44.85
CA GLU A 138 16.92 62.03 -43.55
C GLU A 138 15.54 61.39 -43.40
N GLY A 139 14.69 61.43 -44.43
CA GLY A 139 13.38 60.79 -44.39
C GLY A 139 13.46 59.26 -44.25
N LEU A 140 14.41 58.62 -44.93
CA LEU A 140 14.65 57.18 -44.82
C LEU A 140 15.23 56.79 -43.46
N ASN A 141 16.10 57.62 -42.87
CA ASN A 141 16.59 57.41 -41.50
C ASN A 141 15.45 57.58 -40.48
N LYS A 142 14.54 58.54 -40.69
CA LYS A 142 13.36 58.71 -39.84
C LYS A 142 12.43 57.50 -39.92
N ILE A 143 12.21 56.95 -41.11
CA ILE A 143 11.49 55.67 -41.28
C ILE A 143 12.22 54.55 -40.53
N ASN A 144 13.55 54.49 -40.63
CA ASN A 144 14.33 53.46 -39.92
C ASN A 144 14.14 53.55 -38.40
N GLU A 145 14.20 54.75 -37.83
CA GLU A 145 13.97 55.02 -36.40
C GLU A 145 12.59 54.51 -35.97
N ILE A 146 11.53 54.88 -36.72
CA ILE A 146 10.16 54.45 -36.41
C ILE A 146 10.00 52.93 -36.55
N VAL A 147 10.62 52.30 -37.55
CA VAL A 147 10.59 50.83 -37.72
C VAL A 147 11.30 50.14 -36.56
N VAL A 148 12.48 50.62 -36.16
CA VAL A 148 13.23 50.07 -35.01
C VAL A 148 12.40 50.18 -33.73
N ASP A 149 11.71 51.29 -33.52
CA ASP A 149 10.83 51.48 -32.35
C ASP A 149 9.56 50.61 -32.43
N ALA A 150 8.91 50.54 -33.59
CA ALA A 150 7.66 49.80 -33.79
C ALA A 150 7.82 48.29 -33.54
N TYR A 151 8.99 47.74 -33.90
CA TYR A 151 9.33 46.34 -33.66
C TYR A 151 10.07 46.10 -32.34
N GLY A 152 10.23 47.12 -31.49
CA GLY A 152 10.84 46.99 -30.16
C GLY A 152 12.36 46.78 -30.16
N LEU A 153 13.02 46.89 -31.31
CA LEU A 153 14.47 46.71 -31.45
C LEU A 153 15.25 47.71 -30.57
N ALA A 154 14.75 48.93 -30.36
CA ALA A 154 15.41 49.93 -29.51
C ALA A 154 15.50 49.55 -28.02
N LEU A 155 14.67 48.60 -27.56
CA LEU A 155 14.51 48.26 -26.14
C LEU A 155 14.94 46.81 -25.84
N ASP A 156 15.80 46.23 -26.69
CA ASP A 156 16.27 44.85 -26.49
C ASP A 156 16.96 44.73 -25.11
N PRO A 157 16.49 43.82 -24.23
CA PRO A 157 17.06 43.64 -22.90
C PRO A 157 18.43 42.95 -22.89
N ASP A 158 18.80 42.25 -23.98
CA ASP A 158 20.06 41.52 -24.07
C ASP A 158 21.18 42.45 -24.56
N ALA A 159 22.28 42.51 -23.81
CA ALA A 159 23.33 43.50 -24.06
C ALA A 159 24.02 43.31 -25.43
N ASP A 160 24.18 42.07 -25.91
CA ASP A 160 24.83 41.79 -27.18
C ASP A 160 24.00 42.28 -28.38
N THR A 161 22.72 41.92 -28.42
CA THR A 161 21.78 42.38 -29.47
C THR A 161 21.53 43.88 -29.37
N TYR A 162 21.39 44.44 -28.17
CA TYR A 162 21.29 45.89 -27.95
C TYR A 162 22.45 46.66 -28.60
N TYR A 163 23.71 46.24 -28.36
CA TYR A 163 24.87 46.94 -28.93
C TYR A 163 25.06 46.69 -30.43
N LEU A 164 24.55 45.56 -30.97
CA LEU A 164 24.49 45.35 -32.41
C LEU A 164 23.45 46.27 -33.08
N ILE A 165 22.30 46.46 -32.45
CA ILE A 165 21.24 47.39 -32.89
C ILE A 165 21.78 48.82 -32.87
N ASP A 166 22.43 49.23 -31.77
CA ASP A 166 23.12 50.53 -31.67
C ASP A 166 24.12 50.73 -32.81
N ALA A 167 25.02 49.77 -33.02
CA ALA A 167 26.03 49.84 -34.08
C ALA A 167 25.42 49.90 -35.49
N ALA A 168 24.42 49.05 -35.79
CA ALA A 168 23.87 48.88 -37.13
C ALA A 168 22.84 49.96 -37.54
N TYR A 169 22.06 50.47 -36.58
CA TYR A 169 20.92 51.34 -36.87
C TYR A 169 21.08 52.77 -36.38
N PHE A 170 21.89 53.02 -35.34
CA PHE A 170 22.08 54.37 -34.79
C PHE A 170 23.46 54.94 -35.09
N GLN A 171 24.54 54.16 -34.91
CA GLN A 171 25.90 54.63 -35.18
C GLN A 171 26.22 54.65 -36.68
N ALA A 172 25.74 53.67 -37.46
CA ALA A 172 26.03 53.60 -38.89
C ALA A 172 25.55 54.83 -39.69
N PRO A 173 24.30 55.36 -39.51
CA PRO A 173 23.90 56.60 -40.19
C PRO A 173 24.81 57.79 -39.87
N ALA A 174 25.14 58.00 -38.58
CA ALA A 174 26.05 59.07 -38.16
C ALA A 174 27.46 58.90 -38.76
N TRP A 175 27.90 57.65 -38.94
CA TRP A 175 29.18 57.35 -39.59
C TRP A 175 29.15 57.73 -41.07
N PHE A 176 28.09 57.40 -41.80
CA PHE A 176 27.94 57.80 -43.20
C PHE A 176 27.82 59.31 -43.38
N ASP A 177 27.08 60.00 -42.51
CA ASP A 177 26.93 61.46 -42.57
C ASP A 177 28.26 62.19 -42.31
N SER A 178 29.03 61.73 -41.31
CA SER A 178 30.35 62.30 -41.02
C SER A 178 31.36 61.99 -42.14
N LEU A 179 31.31 60.80 -42.75
CA LEU A 179 32.12 60.45 -43.92
C LEU A 179 31.80 61.37 -45.11
N ASP A 180 30.52 61.58 -45.39
CA ASP A 180 30.07 62.40 -46.51
C ASP A 180 30.41 63.87 -46.33
N ALA A 181 30.25 64.41 -45.12
CA ALA A 181 30.65 65.77 -44.79
C ALA A 181 32.17 65.96 -44.96
N LEU A 182 32.97 65.00 -44.49
CA LEU A 182 34.43 65.00 -44.66
C LEU A 182 34.82 64.94 -46.14
N ARG A 183 34.18 64.06 -46.93
CA ARG A 183 34.42 63.92 -48.37
C ARG A 183 34.14 65.22 -49.13
N GLN A 184 33.02 65.87 -48.85
CA GLN A 184 32.59 67.07 -49.58
C GLN A 184 33.51 68.26 -49.34
N HIS A 185 33.94 68.48 -48.10
CA HIS A 185 34.74 69.65 -47.74
C HIS A 185 36.24 69.43 -47.89
N GLY A 186 36.74 68.18 -47.88
CA GLY A 186 38.15 67.90 -48.16
C GLY A 186 38.57 68.14 -49.61
N ALA A 187 37.61 68.05 -50.54
CA ALA A 187 37.76 68.37 -51.96
C ALA A 187 37.94 69.87 -52.26
N GLN A 188 37.40 70.75 -51.40
CA GLN A 188 37.44 72.20 -51.60
C GLN A 188 38.78 72.75 -51.07
N LYS A 189 39.71 72.97 -51.99
CA LYS A 189 41.10 73.38 -51.72
C LYS A 189 41.26 74.49 -50.68
N GLN A 190 42.28 74.31 -49.85
CA GLN A 190 43.01 75.31 -49.08
C GLN A 190 43.23 76.61 -49.88
N ARG A 191 42.54 77.70 -49.49
CA ARG A 191 43.04 79.06 -49.72
C ARG A 191 42.83 80.02 -48.53
N ASP A 192 42.13 79.60 -47.47
CA ASP A 192 41.88 80.43 -46.29
C ASP A 192 41.99 79.63 -44.98
N ALA A 193 42.50 80.27 -43.92
CA ALA A 193 42.63 79.67 -42.58
C ALA A 193 41.29 79.19 -41.99
N GLN A 194 40.17 79.77 -42.43
CA GLN A 194 38.82 79.32 -42.05
C GLN A 194 38.48 77.92 -42.60
N VAL A 195 38.91 77.59 -43.82
CA VAL A 195 38.66 76.27 -44.45
C VAL A 195 39.44 75.17 -43.74
N ALA A 196 40.64 75.48 -43.24
CA ALA A 196 41.45 74.53 -42.45
C ALA A 196 40.77 74.16 -41.11
N ASN A 197 40.16 75.13 -40.41
CA ASN A 197 39.44 74.87 -39.16
C ASN A 197 38.20 74.00 -39.38
N VAL A 198 37.46 74.22 -40.48
CA VAL A 198 36.31 73.38 -40.87
C VAL A 198 36.76 71.95 -41.17
N ALA A 199 37.86 71.76 -41.89
CA ALA A 199 38.42 70.44 -42.16
C ALA A 199 38.85 69.70 -40.88
N ILE A 200 39.50 70.40 -39.93
CA ILE A 200 39.85 69.83 -38.63
C ILE A 200 38.60 69.39 -37.86
N TYR A 201 37.56 70.22 -37.83
CA TYR A 201 36.29 69.90 -37.18
C TYR A 201 35.63 68.66 -37.80
N LEU A 202 35.52 68.61 -39.13
CA LEU A 202 34.90 67.49 -39.84
C LEU A 202 35.68 66.19 -39.66
N ARG A 203 37.02 66.26 -39.66
CA ARG A 203 37.87 65.11 -39.34
C ARG A 203 37.63 64.62 -37.92
N LYS A 204 37.55 65.53 -36.93
CA LYS A 204 37.27 65.17 -35.53
C LYS A 204 35.87 64.59 -35.35
N ASN A 205 34.87 65.09 -36.08
CA ASN A 205 33.53 64.51 -36.08
C ASN A 205 33.53 63.07 -36.64
N PHE A 206 34.24 62.84 -37.75
CA PHE A 206 34.41 61.49 -38.31
C PHE A 206 35.16 60.55 -37.35
N GLU A 207 36.28 61.00 -36.77
CA GLU A 207 37.05 60.26 -35.75
C GLU A 207 36.16 59.84 -34.57
N GLN A 208 35.31 60.76 -34.08
CA GLN A 208 34.35 60.47 -33.01
C GLN A 208 33.28 59.46 -33.43
N SER A 209 32.67 59.63 -34.60
CA SER A 209 31.64 58.71 -35.11
C SER A 209 32.20 57.30 -35.39
N ASN A 210 33.42 57.24 -35.93
CA ASN A 210 34.17 56.01 -36.14
C ASN A 210 34.48 55.31 -34.81
N GLY A 211 34.94 56.05 -33.81
CA GLY A 211 35.18 55.56 -32.46
C GLY A 211 33.92 55.04 -31.76
N ASN A 212 32.78 55.73 -31.91
CA ASN A 212 31.50 55.29 -31.37
C ASN A 212 31.07 53.94 -31.99
N SER A 213 31.13 53.83 -33.32
CA SER A 213 30.80 52.58 -34.03
C SER A 213 31.68 51.40 -33.59
N GLN A 214 32.99 51.63 -33.42
CA GLN A 214 33.92 50.62 -32.90
C GLN A 214 33.62 50.23 -31.45
N ASN A 215 33.29 51.21 -30.62
CA ASN A 215 32.97 50.98 -29.22
C ASN A 215 31.69 50.13 -29.08
N SER A 216 30.65 50.42 -29.87
CA SER A 216 29.41 49.63 -29.87
C SER A 216 29.68 48.18 -30.28
N LEU A 217 30.44 47.93 -31.35
CA LEU A 217 30.89 46.57 -31.69
C LEU A 217 31.70 45.93 -30.56
N SER A 218 32.63 46.66 -29.95
CA SER A 218 33.49 46.15 -28.87
C SER A 218 32.69 45.81 -27.61
N LYS A 219 31.59 46.53 -27.34
CA LYS A 219 30.65 46.20 -26.27
C LYS A 219 29.83 44.95 -26.61
N ALA A 220 29.34 44.83 -27.84
CA ALA A 220 28.64 43.63 -28.30
C ALA A 220 29.53 42.37 -28.18
N LYS A 221 30.79 42.44 -28.62
CA LYS A 221 31.77 41.35 -28.48
C LYS A 221 32.09 40.97 -27.04
N ARG A 222 32.08 41.93 -26.12
CA ARG A 222 32.27 41.66 -24.68
C ARG A 222 31.06 40.98 -24.07
N ALA A 223 29.86 41.32 -24.53
CA ALA A 223 28.63 40.67 -24.11
C ALA A 223 28.50 39.24 -24.68
N ASN A 224 28.99 39.02 -25.91
CA ASN A 224 28.93 37.72 -26.57
C ASN A 224 30.21 37.38 -27.35
N VAL A 225 30.92 36.35 -26.88
CA VAL A 225 32.20 35.88 -27.44
C VAL A 225 32.08 35.33 -28.87
N GLU A 226 30.89 34.89 -29.29
CA GLU A 226 30.65 34.38 -30.65
C GLU A 226 30.84 35.49 -31.71
N LEU A 227 30.69 36.76 -31.33
CA LEU A 227 30.88 37.91 -32.21
C LEU A 227 32.37 38.26 -32.43
N SER A 228 33.31 37.53 -31.81
CA SER A 228 34.74 37.82 -31.88
C SER A 228 35.29 37.88 -33.31
N SER A 229 34.75 37.07 -34.22
CA SER A 229 35.11 36.98 -35.64
C SER A 229 34.70 38.21 -36.46
N VAL A 230 33.70 38.98 -36.02
CA VAL A 230 33.17 40.15 -36.73
C VAL A 230 34.21 41.27 -36.73
N GLN A 231 34.78 41.62 -37.87
CA GLN A 231 35.83 42.65 -37.93
C GLN A 231 35.25 44.02 -38.26
N PHE A 232 35.75 45.05 -37.57
CA PHE A 232 35.49 46.43 -37.97
C PHE A 232 36.29 46.74 -39.26
N PRO A 233 35.72 47.46 -40.24
CA PRO A 233 36.41 47.75 -41.50
C PRO A 233 37.72 48.51 -41.31
N ALA A 234 38.83 47.94 -41.77
CA ALA A 234 40.14 48.61 -41.73
C ALA A 234 40.16 49.90 -42.57
N THR A 235 39.34 49.97 -43.63
CA THR A 235 39.18 51.16 -44.48
C THR A 235 38.65 52.36 -43.70
N SER A 236 37.80 52.15 -42.69
CA SER A 236 37.28 53.24 -41.85
C SER A 236 38.39 53.92 -41.02
N ASN A 237 39.38 53.14 -40.55
CA ASN A 237 40.57 53.70 -39.88
C ASN A 237 41.55 54.34 -40.86
N ALA A 238 41.65 53.80 -42.08
CA ALA A 238 42.49 54.36 -43.12
C ALA A 238 42.02 55.76 -43.56
N ILE A 239 40.70 56.03 -43.58
CA ILE A 239 40.15 57.36 -43.89
C ILE A 239 40.64 58.43 -42.90
N GLU A 240 40.68 58.10 -41.61
CA GLU A 240 41.13 59.05 -40.59
C GLU A 240 42.59 59.48 -40.83
N GLN A 241 43.46 58.51 -41.09
CA GLN A 241 44.88 58.75 -41.40
C GLN A 241 45.04 59.48 -42.74
N PHE A 242 44.30 59.07 -43.77
CA PHE A 242 44.32 59.68 -45.09
C PHE A 242 43.92 61.16 -45.03
N ALA A 243 42.79 61.47 -44.39
CA ALA A 243 42.32 62.83 -44.17
C ALA A 243 43.35 63.65 -43.38
N GLN A 244 43.93 63.09 -42.32
CA GLN A 244 44.95 63.78 -41.53
C GLN A 244 46.18 64.16 -42.37
N ASN A 245 46.66 63.25 -43.21
CA ASN A 245 47.84 63.49 -44.06
C ASN A 245 47.56 64.57 -45.13
N GLU A 246 46.39 64.54 -45.76
CA GLU A 246 45.99 65.55 -46.74
C GLU A 246 45.82 66.94 -46.10
N PHE A 247 45.19 67.03 -44.92
CA PHE A 247 44.93 68.34 -44.28
C PHE A 247 46.14 68.96 -43.60
N THR A 248 47.13 68.16 -43.18
CA THR A 248 48.37 68.66 -42.54
C THR A 248 49.46 69.04 -43.55
N GLY A 249 49.25 68.79 -44.85
CA GLY A 249 50.17 69.20 -45.93
C GLY A 249 51.44 68.36 -46.05
N ASN A 250 51.50 67.20 -45.37
CA ASN A 250 52.66 66.31 -45.36
C ASN A 250 52.69 65.31 -46.55
N ALA A 251 51.64 65.29 -47.38
CA ALA A 251 51.49 64.36 -48.52
C ALA A 251 51.35 65.08 -49.86
N GLN A 252 51.65 64.38 -50.98
CA GLN A 252 51.32 64.88 -52.32
C GLN A 252 49.80 64.91 -52.47
N HIS A 253 49.27 66.09 -52.79
CA HIS A 253 47.83 66.31 -52.97
C HIS A 253 47.21 65.29 -53.94
N VAL A 254 46.20 64.59 -53.45
CA VAL A 254 45.45 63.60 -54.23
C VAL A 254 44.41 64.32 -55.11
N ASP A 255 44.28 63.88 -56.35
CA ASP A 255 43.28 64.44 -57.27
C ASP A 255 41.84 64.10 -56.82
N GLN A 256 40.85 64.85 -57.33
CA GLN A 256 39.45 64.71 -56.92
C GLN A 256 38.86 63.31 -57.18
N VAL A 257 39.32 62.61 -58.23
CA VAL A 257 38.85 61.28 -58.60
C VAL A 257 39.36 60.26 -57.59
N SER A 258 40.67 60.27 -57.34
CA SER A 258 41.33 59.42 -56.35
C SER A 258 40.81 59.69 -54.93
N TRP A 259 40.54 60.96 -54.57
CA TRP A 259 39.86 61.33 -53.32
C TRP A 259 38.50 60.65 -53.22
N ASN A 260 37.64 60.79 -54.23
CA ASN A 260 36.31 60.18 -54.21
C ASN A 260 36.36 58.64 -54.13
N GLN A 261 37.31 57.99 -54.80
CA GLN A 261 37.47 56.53 -54.79
C GLN A 261 37.78 55.97 -53.40
N VAL A 262 38.66 56.62 -52.64
CA VAL A 262 39.04 56.20 -51.28
C VAL A 262 37.82 56.22 -50.34
N PHE A 263 37.00 57.27 -50.42
CA PHE A 263 35.79 57.38 -49.61
C PHE A 263 34.69 56.41 -50.05
N ASP A 264 34.56 56.15 -51.37
CA ASP A 264 33.63 55.16 -51.91
C ASP A 264 33.96 53.74 -51.43
N GLU A 265 35.24 53.37 -51.42
CA GLU A 265 35.68 52.09 -50.90
C GLU A 265 35.37 51.96 -49.40
N ALA A 266 35.66 53.00 -48.61
CA ALA A 266 35.36 53.00 -47.18
C ALA A 266 33.85 52.87 -46.92
N ALA A 267 33.01 53.62 -47.64
CA ALA A 267 31.55 53.53 -47.54
C ALA A 267 31.05 52.11 -47.88
N SER A 268 31.49 51.54 -49.00
CA SER A 268 31.09 50.20 -49.44
C SER A 268 31.46 49.12 -48.40
N LYS A 269 32.69 49.16 -47.85
CA LYS A 269 33.12 48.24 -46.80
C LYS A 269 32.32 48.43 -45.50
N HIS A 270 31.96 49.66 -45.15
CA HIS A 270 31.16 49.94 -43.96
C HIS A 270 29.69 49.50 -44.13
N PHE A 271 29.11 49.63 -45.33
CA PHE A 271 27.80 49.04 -45.65
C PHE A 271 27.82 47.51 -45.53
N ALA A 272 28.85 46.85 -46.07
CA ALA A 272 29.02 45.40 -45.94
C ALA A 272 29.16 44.98 -44.46
N PHE A 273 29.90 45.75 -43.66
CA PHE A 273 30.00 45.54 -42.22
C PHE A 273 28.65 45.68 -41.51
N ARG A 274 27.88 46.73 -41.79
CA ARG A 274 26.52 46.88 -41.26
C ARG A 274 25.65 45.67 -41.59
N GLN A 275 25.73 45.13 -42.82
CA GLN A 275 24.97 43.94 -43.19
C GLN A 275 25.40 42.72 -42.38
N VAL A 276 26.69 42.54 -42.09
CA VAL A 276 27.18 41.48 -41.19
C VAL A 276 26.61 41.65 -39.78
N LEU A 277 26.55 42.88 -39.25
CA LEU A 277 25.94 43.13 -37.93
C LEU A 277 24.47 42.74 -37.90
N ILE A 278 23.71 43.08 -38.94
CA ILE A 278 22.28 42.74 -39.02
C ILE A 278 22.09 41.22 -39.14
N THR A 279 22.92 40.54 -39.93
CA THR A 279 22.88 39.07 -40.03
C THR A 279 23.20 38.39 -38.69
N GLU A 280 24.18 38.90 -37.94
CA GLU A 280 24.48 38.39 -36.60
C GLU A 280 23.35 38.69 -35.61
N LEU A 281 22.74 39.88 -35.69
CA LEU A 281 21.56 40.22 -34.90
C LEU A 281 20.40 39.23 -35.17
N GLU A 282 20.11 38.95 -36.45
CA GLU A 282 19.10 37.97 -36.86
C GLU A 282 19.41 36.57 -36.31
N ARG A 283 20.68 36.14 -36.38
CA ARG A 283 21.13 34.85 -35.82
C ARG A 283 20.91 34.79 -34.31
N LEU A 284 21.26 35.85 -33.58
CA LEU A 284 21.14 35.92 -32.12
C LEU A 284 19.68 35.95 -31.67
N LEU A 285 18.80 36.70 -32.35
CA LEU A 285 17.36 36.70 -32.05
C LEU A 285 16.74 35.33 -32.30
N ASN A 286 17.08 34.65 -33.40
CA ASN A 286 16.62 33.28 -33.66
C ASN A 286 17.13 32.28 -32.60
N ALA A 287 18.39 32.42 -32.17
CA ALA A 287 18.95 31.62 -31.09
C ALA A 287 18.24 31.88 -29.76
N ARG A 288 17.92 33.14 -29.44
CA ARG A 288 17.15 33.53 -28.26
C ARG A 288 15.75 32.92 -28.26
N ILE A 289 15.00 33.03 -29.36
CA ILE A 289 13.69 32.39 -29.54
C ILE A 289 13.79 30.89 -29.29
N SER A 290 14.77 30.24 -29.92
CA SER A 290 14.98 28.80 -29.78
C SER A 290 15.30 28.40 -28.34
N ARG A 291 16.21 29.12 -27.66
CA ARG A 291 16.56 28.87 -26.25
C ARG A 291 15.34 28.98 -25.33
N LEU A 292 14.55 30.04 -25.48
CA LEU A 292 13.33 30.24 -24.69
C LEU A 292 12.34 29.08 -24.89
N GLN A 293 12.09 28.67 -26.14
CA GLN A 293 11.20 27.54 -26.45
C GLN A 293 11.72 26.20 -25.90
N HIS A 294 13.03 25.94 -25.97
CA HIS A 294 13.62 24.73 -25.41
C HIS A 294 13.51 24.71 -23.88
N HIS A 295 13.73 25.85 -23.21
CA HIS A 295 13.54 25.96 -21.76
C HIS A 295 12.07 25.73 -21.34
N GLN A 296 11.11 26.26 -22.09
CA GLN A 296 9.69 25.96 -21.88
C GLN A 296 9.41 24.46 -21.97
N LEU A 297 9.89 23.80 -23.03
CA LEU A 297 9.69 22.37 -23.23
C LEU A 297 10.33 21.53 -22.13
N GLN A 298 11.55 21.87 -21.73
CA GLN A 298 12.25 21.20 -20.62
C GLN A 298 11.49 21.34 -19.30
N LEU A 299 10.98 22.53 -19.00
CA LEU A 299 10.24 22.79 -17.77
C LEU A 299 8.89 22.06 -17.76
N VAL A 300 8.14 22.09 -18.88
CA VAL A 300 6.90 21.32 -19.04
C VAL A 300 7.17 19.82 -18.90
N ALA A 301 8.22 19.30 -19.53
CA ALA A 301 8.61 17.90 -19.43
C ALA A 301 9.00 17.51 -17.99
N ALA A 302 9.75 18.35 -17.29
CA ALA A 302 10.14 18.13 -15.90
C ALA A 302 8.91 18.11 -14.97
N VAL A 303 7.98 19.06 -15.13
CA VAL A 303 6.73 19.09 -14.36
C VAL A 303 5.86 17.88 -14.68
N ALA A 304 5.74 17.49 -15.96
CA ALA A 304 5.01 16.29 -16.36
C ALA A 304 5.62 15.02 -15.75
N LEU A 305 6.96 14.91 -15.73
CA LEU A 305 7.65 13.79 -15.09
C LEU A 305 7.36 13.72 -13.59
N VAL A 306 7.41 14.86 -12.88
CA VAL A 306 7.06 14.93 -11.46
C VAL A 306 5.60 14.53 -11.24
N ALA A 307 4.68 14.98 -12.10
CA ALA A 307 3.26 14.61 -12.01
C ALA A 307 3.05 13.10 -12.21
N VAL A 308 3.77 12.48 -13.16
CA VAL A 308 3.74 11.02 -13.36
C VAL A 308 4.30 10.29 -12.14
N LEU A 309 5.45 10.70 -11.62
CA LEU A 309 6.04 10.11 -10.41
C LEU A 309 5.14 10.25 -9.19
N MET A 310 4.52 11.42 -8.99
CA MET A 310 3.54 11.66 -7.94
C MET A 310 2.31 10.76 -8.08
N THR A 311 1.85 10.51 -9.31
CA THR A 311 0.72 9.61 -9.57
C THR A 311 1.10 8.15 -9.32
N LEU A 312 2.29 7.70 -9.74
CA LEU A 312 2.80 6.36 -9.48
C LEU A 312 3.02 6.12 -7.99
N LEU A 313 3.68 7.04 -7.30
CA LEU A 313 3.91 6.97 -5.85
C LEU A 313 2.58 7.02 -5.09
N GLY A 314 1.68 7.92 -5.50
CA GLY A 314 0.34 8.04 -4.93
C GLY A 314 -0.45 6.75 -5.03
N THR A 315 -0.49 6.12 -6.21
CA THR A 315 -1.19 4.84 -6.38
C THR A 315 -0.53 3.69 -5.63
N ALA A 316 0.81 3.66 -5.55
CA ALA A 316 1.56 2.68 -4.76
C ALA A 316 1.26 2.79 -3.25
N VAL A 317 1.31 4.00 -2.69
CA VAL A 317 0.98 4.27 -1.28
C VAL A 317 -0.49 3.96 -0.97
N LEU A 318 -1.39 4.31 -1.88
CA LEU A 318 -2.81 3.99 -1.72
C LEU A 318 -3.04 2.48 -1.71
N GLY A 319 -2.33 1.74 -2.57
CA GLY A 319 -2.35 0.29 -2.61
C GLY A 319 -1.79 -0.36 -1.33
N SER A 320 -0.72 0.20 -0.76
CA SER A 320 -0.05 -0.35 0.42
C SER A 320 -0.79 -0.07 1.73
N ILE A 321 -1.61 0.98 1.81
CA ILE A 321 -2.37 1.33 3.03
C ILE A 321 -3.83 0.88 2.92
N ALA A 322 -4.53 1.23 1.83
CA ALA A 322 -5.97 1.03 1.77
C ALA A 322 -6.37 -0.44 1.63
N ARG A 323 -5.56 -1.28 0.95
CA ARG A 323 -5.86 -2.70 0.78
C ARG A 323 -5.75 -3.46 2.12
N PRO A 324 -4.63 -3.38 2.89
CA PRO A 324 -4.53 -4.10 4.15
C PRO A 324 -5.56 -3.66 5.20
N ILE A 325 -5.86 -2.35 5.29
CA ILE A 325 -6.90 -1.85 6.21
C ILE A 325 -8.28 -2.43 5.85
N ARG A 326 -8.61 -2.48 4.55
CA ARG A 326 -9.88 -3.09 4.11
C ARG A 326 -9.94 -4.59 4.44
N THR A 327 -8.82 -5.30 4.34
CA THR A 327 -8.71 -6.71 4.78
C THR A 327 -8.91 -6.82 6.29
N ALA A 328 -8.25 -5.98 7.09
CA ALA A 328 -8.41 -5.96 8.55
C ALA A 328 -9.87 -5.75 8.97
N VAL A 329 -10.58 -4.81 8.34
CA VAL A 329 -12.01 -4.59 8.58
C VAL A 329 -12.85 -5.82 8.22
N LYS A 330 -12.58 -6.48 7.10
CA LYS A 330 -13.28 -7.71 6.70
C LYS A 330 -13.06 -8.85 7.68
N VAL A 331 -11.82 -9.04 8.15
CA VAL A 331 -11.48 -10.07 9.15
C VAL A 331 -12.19 -9.77 10.46
N ALA A 332 -12.13 -8.53 10.96
CA ALA A 332 -12.83 -8.15 12.19
C ALA A 332 -14.35 -8.40 12.10
N GLN A 333 -14.98 -8.10 10.95
CA GLN A 333 -16.39 -8.40 10.71
C GLN A 333 -16.67 -9.91 10.65
N ALA A 334 -15.78 -10.71 10.06
CA ALA A 334 -15.92 -12.17 10.01
C ALA A 334 -15.83 -12.80 11.41
N VAL A 335 -14.87 -12.35 12.21
CA VAL A 335 -14.68 -12.76 13.61
C VAL A 335 -15.89 -12.37 14.46
N ALA A 336 -16.40 -11.14 14.30
CA ALA A 336 -17.63 -10.71 14.98
C ALA A 336 -18.85 -11.55 14.57
N GLY A 337 -18.86 -12.09 13.35
CA GLY A 337 -19.86 -13.04 12.86
C GLY A 337 -19.62 -14.50 13.26
N GLY A 338 -18.64 -14.80 14.11
CA GLY A 338 -18.32 -16.14 14.59
C GLY A 338 -17.49 -17.00 13.63
N LYS A 339 -16.99 -16.45 12.52
CA LYS A 339 -16.11 -17.15 11.58
C LYS A 339 -14.65 -16.93 11.97
N LEU A 340 -14.06 -17.93 12.62
CA LEU A 340 -12.68 -17.89 13.13
C LEU A 340 -11.65 -18.56 12.21
N ASP A 341 -12.11 -19.15 11.10
CA ASP A 341 -11.31 -19.93 10.14
C ASP A 341 -10.83 -19.11 8.94
N THR A 342 -10.95 -17.79 8.99
CA THR A 342 -10.56 -16.93 7.86
C THR A 342 -9.05 -16.85 7.70
N VAL A 343 -8.53 -17.37 6.59
CA VAL A 343 -7.12 -17.23 6.22
C VAL A 343 -6.91 -15.90 5.50
N PHE A 344 -5.91 -15.13 5.94
CA PHE A 344 -5.48 -13.90 5.30
C PHE A 344 -3.96 -13.78 5.34
N ASP A 345 -3.39 -13.14 4.32
CA ASP A 345 -1.95 -12.92 4.24
C ASP A 345 -1.53 -11.75 5.14
N VAL A 346 -0.50 -11.97 5.94
CA VAL A 346 0.13 -10.97 6.80
C VAL A 346 1.53 -10.73 6.26
N SER A 347 1.62 -9.82 5.30
CA SER A 347 2.87 -9.45 4.66
C SER A 347 3.27 -8.01 5.00
N GLY A 348 4.57 -7.81 5.27
CA GLY A 348 5.17 -6.50 5.59
C GLY A 348 5.39 -6.24 7.08
N SER A 349 5.88 -5.04 7.39
CA SER A 349 6.28 -4.60 8.75
C SER A 349 5.70 -3.26 9.17
N ASN A 350 4.85 -2.65 8.33
CA ASN A 350 4.20 -1.36 8.62
C ASN A 350 3.05 -1.51 9.64
N GLU A 351 2.44 -0.39 10.03
CA GLU A 351 1.35 -0.32 11.01
C GLU A 351 0.14 -1.16 10.58
N ALA A 352 -0.14 -1.24 9.28
CA ALA A 352 -1.23 -2.04 8.76
C ALA A 352 -0.94 -3.55 8.87
N ALA A 353 0.31 -3.97 8.64
CA ALA A 353 0.75 -5.34 8.85
C ALA A 353 0.77 -5.71 10.35
N GLN A 354 1.17 -4.78 11.22
CA GLN A 354 1.09 -4.96 12.68
C GLN A 354 -0.37 -5.16 13.13
N LEU A 355 -1.30 -4.36 12.63
CA LEU A 355 -2.73 -4.52 12.90
C LEU A 355 -3.25 -5.90 12.45
N LEU A 356 -2.91 -6.35 11.23
CA LEU A 356 -3.28 -7.67 10.73
C LEU A 356 -2.68 -8.80 11.59
N LYS A 357 -1.42 -8.66 12.03
CA LYS A 357 -0.76 -9.62 12.92
C LYS A 357 -1.43 -9.69 14.29
N SER A 358 -1.83 -8.56 14.85
CA SER A 358 -2.59 -8.51 16.11
C SER A 358 -3.96 -9.16 15.96
N LEU A 359 -4.65 -8.93 14.84
CA LEU A 359 -5.92 -9.60 14.53
C LEU A 359 -5.72 -11.12 14.40
N GLN A 360 -4.66 -11.58 13.72
CA GLN A 360 -4.33 -13.00 13.62
C GLN A 360 -4.09 -13.63 14.99
N THR A 361 -3.31 -12.97 15.84
CA THR A 361 -3.04 -13.46 17.21
C THR A 361 -4.34 -13.58 18.02
N MET A 362 -5.28 -12.64 17.84
CA MET A 362 -6.59 -12.68 18.47
C MET A 362 -7.46 -13.82 17.92
N THR A 363 -7.50 -14.03 16.59
CA THR A 363 -8.28 -15.14 15.99
C THR A 363 -7.76 -16.49 16.43
N ASP A 364 -6.44 -16.68 16.46
CA ASP A 364 -5.82 -17.92 16.90
C ASP A 364 -6.09 -18.20 18.39
N GLY A 365 -6.14 -17.14 19.21
CA GLY A 365 -6.55 -17.22 20.61
C GLY A 365 -8.01 -17.63 20.78
N LEU A 366 -8.92 -16.99 20.03
CA LEU A 366 -10.36 -17.32 20.06
C LEU A 366 -10.64 -18.74 19.55
N GLN A 367 -9.95 -19.18 18.50
CA GLN A 367 -10.09 -20.52 17.96
C GLN A 367 -9.65 -21.58 18.97
N ARG A 368 -8.52 -21.37 19.65
CA ARG A 368 -8.05 -22.26 20.72
C ARG A 368 -9.04 -22.31 21.88
N ALA A 369 -9.53 -21.16 22.35
CA ALA A 369 -10.54 -21.11 23.41
C ALA A 369 -11.84 -21.85 23.03
N ALA A 370 -12.28 -21.75 21.76
CA ALA A 370 -13.45 -22.47 21.27
C ALA A 370 -13.23 -23.99 21.20
N LEU A 371 -12.04 -24.44 20.80
CA LEU A 371 -11.66 -25.85 20.81
C LEU A 371 -11.63 -26.41 22.23
N GLU A 372 -10.95 -25.74 23.16
CA GLU A 372 -10.89 -26.12 24.57
C GLU A 372 -12.29 -26.19 25.20
N ALA A 373 -13.17 -25.23 24.91
CA ALA A 373 -14.56 -25.26 25.36
C ALA A 373 -15.33 -26.46 24.79
N THR A 374 -15.08 -26.83 23.53
CA THR A 374 -15.71 -28.00 22.89
C THR A 374 -15.22 -29.31 23.49
N GLU A 375 -13.92 -29.43 23.77
CA GLU A 375 -13.35 -30.59 24.46
C GLU A 375 -13.89 -30.74 25.88
N ASN A 376 -13.93 -29.65 26.64
CA ASN A 376 -14.53 -29.62 27.98
C ASN A 376 -16.00 -30.01 27.96
N ALA A 377 -16.77 -29.53 26.96
CA ALA A 377 -18.15 -29.92 26.78
C ALA A 377 -18.30 -31.44 26.51
N ARG A 378 -17.42 -32.04 25.70
CA ARG A 378 -17.43 -33.49 25.45
C ARG A 378 -17.11 -34.30 26.70
N VAL A 379 -16.11 -33.89 27.49
CA VAL A 379 -15.77 -34.55 28.76
C VAL A 379 -16.97 -34.51 29.71
N LYS A 380 -17.62 -33.35 29.82
CA LYS A 380 -18.82 -33.21 30.63
C LYS A 380 -19.95 -34.15 30.15
N ILE A 381 -20.23 -34.18 28.84
CA ILE A 381 -21.26 -35.07 28.26
C ILE A 381 -20.93 -36.55 28.54
N ALA A 382 -19.67 -36.95 28.33
CA ALA A 382 -19.23 -38.32 28.60
C ALA A 382 -19.44 -38.68 30.08
N LEU A 383 -19.07 -37.78 31.00
CA LEU A 383 -19.28 -37.94 32.43
C LEU A 383 -20.78 -38.01 32.78
N ASP A 384 -21.61 -37.18 32.15
CA ASP A 384 -23.06 -37.15 32.34
C ASP A 384 -23.71 -38.48 31.92
N THR A 385 -23.22 -39.11 30.85
CA THR A 385 -23.75 -40.38 30.30
C THR A 385 -23.14 -41.65 30.90
N ALA A 386 -22.08 -41.54 31.71
CA ALA A 386 -21.42 -42.70 32.30
C ALA A 386 -22.38 -43.50 33.20
N ALA A 387 -22.36 -44.84 33.09
CA ALA A 387 -23.25 -45.73 33.83
C ALA A 387 -22.88 -45.86 35.32
N ALA A 388 -21.61 -45.62 35.67
CA ALA A 388 -21.17 -45.60 37.06
C ALA A 388 -21.77 -44.40 37.78
N ASN A 389 -22.26 -44.58 38.99
CA ASN A 389 -22.80 -43.47 39.78
C ASN A 389 -21.65 -42.57 40.21
N THR A 390 -21.52 -41.39 39.61
CA THR A 390 -20.40 -40.46 39.85
C THR A 390 -20.88 -39.16 40.45
N MET A 391 -20.15 -38.71 41.47
CA MET A 391 -20.35 -37.47 42.20
C MET A 391 -19.02 -36.74 42.35
N ILE A 392 -19.03 -35.42 42.28
CA ILE A 392 -17.83 -34.62 42.56
C ILE A 392 -18.09 -33.69 43.74
N PHE A 393 -17.15 -33.69 44.68
CA PHE A 393 -17.07 -32.74 45.78
C PHE A 393 -16.02 -31.67 45.48
N ALA A 394 -16.32 -30.43 45.80
CA ALA A 394 -15.33 -29.34 45.90
C ALA A 394 -14.37 -29.58 47.08
N PRO A 395 -13.24 -28.84 47.16
CA PRO A 395 -12.27 -29.01 48.23
C PRO A 395 -12.83 -28.74 49.64
N ASP A 396 -13.95 -28.00 49.74
CA ASP A 396 -14.66 -27.69 50.98
C ASP A 396 -15.70 -28.76 51.37
N GLY A 397 -15.75 -29.89 50.64
CA GLY A 397 -16.67 -31.00 50.92
C GLY A 397 -18.09 -30.79 50.39
N LYS A 398 -18.37 -29.70 49.66
CA LYS A 398 -19.67 -29.50 49.00
C LYS A 398 -19.78 -30.29 47.72
N VAL A 399 -20.95 -30.86 47.47
CA VAL A 399 -21.25 -31.53 46.20
C VAL A 399 -21.43 -30.49 45.09
N ILE A 400 -20.68 -30.62 44.00
CA ILE A 400 -20.75 -29.70 42.84
C ILE A 400 -21.26 -30.36 41.56
N TYR A 401 -21.33 -31.70 41.52
CA TYR A 401 -21.74 -32.41 40.32
C TYR A 401 -22.30 -33.81 40.61
N PHE A 402 -23.31 -34.20 39.84
CA PHE A 402 -23.83 -35.56 39.70
C PHE A 402 -24.03 -35.91 38.22
N ASN A 403 -23.62 -37.10 37.81
CA ASN A 403 -24.03 -37.63 36.52
C ASN A 403 -25.45 -38.23 36.55
N HIS A 404 -25.99 -38.60 35.38
CA HIS A 404 -27.36 -39.12 35.27
C HIS A 404 -27.58 -40.41 36.08
N ALA A 405 -26.57 -41.31 36.11
CA ALA A 405 -26.62 -42.53 36.91
C ALA A 405 -26.78 -42.20 38.40
N MET A 406 -25.94 -41.31 38.94
CA MET A 406 -26.03 -40.90 40.35
C MET A 406 -27.34 -40.17 40.67
N GLN A 407 -27.86 -39.34 39.76
CA GLN A 407 -29.18 -38.71 39.95
C GLN A 407 -30.29 -39.76 40.06
N SER A 408 -30.26 -40.80 39.22
CA SER A 408 -31.22 -41.91 39.27
C SER A 408 -31.06 -42.74 40.55
N CYS A 409 -29.82 -43.00 40.97
CA CYS A 409 -29.52 -43.67 42.24
C CYS A 409 -30.07 -42.90 43.44
N VAL A 410 -29.86 -41.57 43.49
CA VAL A 410 -30.41 -40.71 44.54
C VAL A 410 -31.95 -40.74 44.55
N GLN A 411 -32.61 -40.78 43.38
CA GLN A 411 -34.07 -40.91 43.30
C GLN A 411 -34.58 -42.24 43.87
N GLU A 412 -33.90 -43.35 43.61
CA GLU A 412 -34.25 -44.64 44.20
C GLU A 412 -33.97 -44.68 45.70
N LEU A 413 -32.83 -44.14 46.14
CA LEU A 413 -32.48 -44.01 47.56
C LEU A 413 -33.47 -43.12 48.32
N ALA A 414 -34.05 -42.11 47.68
CA ALA A 414 -35.06 -41.26 48.30
C ALA A 414 -36.31 -42.03 48.77
N LYS A 415 -36.56 -43.24 48.25
CA LYS A 415 -37.67 -44.11 48.68
C LYS A 415 -37.38 -44.81 50.02
N VAL A 416 -36.11 -44.96 50.39
CA VAL A 416 -35.67 -45.73 51.57
C VAL A 416 -35.02 -44.86 52.64
N VAL A 417 -34.43 -43.72 52.29
CA VAL A 417 -33.83 -42.79 53.24
C VAL A 417 -34.93 -41.93 53.89
N PRO A 418 -35.02 -41.86 55.23
CA PRO A 418 -35.99 -41.02 55.92
C PRO A 418 -35.81 -39.55 55.55
N THR A 419 -36.83 -38.91 54.98
CA THR A 419 -36.74 -37.54 54.43
C THR A 419 -36.97 -36.41 55.43
N GLY A 420 -37.24 -36.72 56.72
CA GLY A 420 -37.33 -35.71 57.79
C GLY A 420 -38.05 -34.41 57.39
N GLN A 421 -37.43 -33.25 57.65
CA GLN A 421 -37.91 -31.93 57.20
C GLN A 421 -37.35 -31.49 55.83
N HIS A 422 -36.49 -32.30 55.20
CA HIS A 422 -35.77 -31.93 53.97
C HIS A 422 -35.79 -33.07 52.95
N PRO A 423 -36.46 -32.92 51.80
CA PRO A 423 -36.53 -33.97 50.79
C PRO A 423 -35.15 -34.40 50.30
N PHE A 424 -34.88 -35.71 50.31
CA PHE A 424 -33.64 -36.29 49.78
C PHE A 424 -33.69 -36.27 48.25
N THR A 425 -33.18 -35.20 47.64
CA THR A 425 -33.16 -35.00 46.19
C THR A 425 -31.79 -34.53 45.71
N ALA A 426 -31.45 -34.84 44.45
CA ALA A 426 -30.20 -34.41 43.84
C ALA A 426 -30.00 -32.88 43.92
N GLN A 427 -31.07 -32.10 43.71
CA GLN A 427 -31.03 -30.64 43.81
C GLN A 427 -30.71 -30.17 45.24
N ASN A 428 -31.34 -30.75 46.26
CA ASN A 428 -31.05 -30.40 47.65
C ASN A 428 -29.63 -30.80 48.06
N LEU A 429 -29.13 -31.94 47.59
CA LEU A 429 -27.75 -32.37 47.86
C LEU A 429 -26.72 -31.44 47.20
N LEU A 430 -26.97 -30.93 45.99
CA LEU A 430 -26.12 -29.94 45.33
C LEU A 430 -26.15 -28.56 46.03
N GLN A 431 -27.29 -28.17 46.60
CA GLN A 431 -27.42 -26.86 47.28
C GLN A 431 -26.97 -26.88 48.75
N HIS A 432 -27.13 -28.00 49.44
CA HIS A 432 -26.99 -28.08 50.90
C HIS A 432 -26.07 -29.20 51.38
N GLY A 433 -25.55 -30.05 50.50
CA GLY A 433 -24.64 -31.14 50.87
C GLY A 433 -25.32 -32.29 51.62
N PHE A 434 -24.50 -33.12 52.28
CA PHE A 434 -24.94 -34.31 53.03
C PHE A 434 -25.09 -34.07 54.54
N ASP A 435 -24.74 -32.88 55.03
CA ASP A 435 -24.64 -32.54 56.46
C ASP A 435 -25.92 -32.78 57.26
N ARG A 436 -27.07 -32.76 56.56
CA ARG A 436 -28.41 -32.90 57.15
C ARG A 436 -28.91 -34.34 57.19
N TYR A 437 -28.13 -35.31 56.72
CA TYR A 437 -28.51 -36.72 56.66
C TYR A 437 -27.51 -37.56 57.48
N PRO A 438 -27.85 -37.93 58.73
CA PRO A 438 -26.94 -38.63 59.64
C PRO A 438 -26.38 -39.94 59.07
N GLU A 439 -27.15 -40.64 58.23
CA GLU A 439 -26.74 -41.89 57.59
C GLU A 439 -25.57 -41.71 56.60
N PHE A 440 -25.29 -40.47 56.19
CA PHE A 440 -24.18 -40.11 55.32
C PHE A 440 -23.08 -39.33 56.03
N ALA A 441 -23.11 -39.23 57.38
CA ALA A 441 -22.08 -38.55 58.15
C ALA A 441 -20.67 -39.16 57.90
N VAL A 442 -20.59 -40.48 57.72
CA VAL A 442 -19.35 -41.19 57.38
C VAL A 442 -18.82 -40.76 56.02
N LEU A 443 -19.70 -40.61 55.02
CA LEU A 443 -19.32 -40.13 53.70
C LEU A 443 -18.84 -38.68 53.74
N HIS A 444 -19.57 -37.81 54.45
CA HIS A 444 -19.20 -36.41 54.58
C HIS A 444 -17.83 -36.27 55.27
N GLN A 445 -17.62 -36.97 56.39
CA GLN A 445 -16.35 -36.99 57.10
C GLN A 445 -15.22 -37.60 56.25
N ALA A 446 -15.48 -38.71 55.55
CA ALA A 446 -14.52 -39.34 54.66
C ALA A 446 -14.12 -38.40 53.51
N SER A 447 -15.07 -37.66 52.93
CA SER A 447 -14.79 -36.67 51.88
C SER A 447 -13.89 -35.54 52.39
N LEU A 448 -14.16 -34.98 53.57
CA LEU A 448 -13.33 -33.90 54.14
C LEU A 448 -11.92 -34.38 54.53
N LEU A 449 -11.80 -35.58 55.11
CA LEU A 449 -10.51 -36.17 55.47
C LEU A 449 -9.69 -36.58 54.23
N HIS A 450 -10.35 -37.06 53.17
CA HIS A 450 -9.69 -37.48 51.94
C HIS A 450 -9.06 -36.34 51.16
N VAL A 451 -9.66 -35.14 51.20
CA VAL A 451 -9.07 -33.96 50.55
C VAL A 451 -7.70 -33.69 51.14
N GLN A 452 -7.44 -34.02 52.42
CA GLN A 452 -6.24 -33.56 53.11
C GLN A 452 -5.12 -34.61 53.26
N GLN A 453 -5.41 -35.91 53.30
CA GLN A 453 -4.44 -36.91 53.82
C GLN A 453 -4.03 -38.03 52.85
N HIS A 454 -4.79 -38.33 51.78
CA HIS A 454 -4.55 -39.50 50.94
C HIS A 454 -4.42 -39.15 49.45
N ALA A 455 -3.51 -39.85 48.75
CA ALA A 455 -3.28 -39.71 47.31
C ALA A 455 -3.81 -40.90 46.49
N GLN A 456 -4.18 -42.00 47.15
CA GLN A 456 -4.73 -43.19 46.50
C GLN A 456 -6.24 -43.30 46.73
N PRO A 457 -6.97 -43.99 45.83
CA PRO A 457 -8.40 -44.25 46.02
C PRO A 457 -8.65 -45.00 47.32
N GLN A 458 -9.66 -44.57 48.08
CA GLN A 458 -10.08 -45.27 49.30
C GLN A 458 -11.52 -45.71 49.20
N GLN A 459 -11.73 -46.98 49.52
CA GLN A 459 -13.04 -47.62 49.48
C GLN A 459 -13.68 -47.56 50.86
N HIS A 460 -14.94 -47.15 50.88
CA HIS A 460 -15.77 -47.13 52.08
C HIS A 460 -17.05 -47.92 51.81
N GLU A 461 -17.40 -48.81 52.71
CA GLU A 461 -18.68 -49.51 52.66
C GLU A 461 -19.75 -48.62 53.30
N LEU A 462 -20.88 -48.48 52.61
CA LEU A 462 -22.03 -47.75 53.08
C LEU A 462 -23.26 -48.63 52.98
N ARG A 463 -23.91 -48.85 54.12
CA ARG A 463 -25.17 -49.59 54.19
C ARG A 463 -26.31 -48.61 54.40
N LEU A 464 -27.33 -48.70 53.54
CA LEU A 464 -28.55 -47.90 53.62
C LEU A 464 -29.74 -48.85 53.62
N GLY A 465 -30.26 -49.17 54.81
CA GLY A 465 -31.28 -50.21 54.98
C GLY A 465 -30.79 -51.59 54.51
N GLU A 466 -31.48 -52.15 53.50
CA GLU A 466 -31.14 -53.44 52.87
C GLU A 466 -30.19 -53.28 51.66
N ARG A 467 -29.77 -52.06 51.33
CA ARG A 467 -28.84 -51.78 50.23
C ARG A 467 -27.39 -51.68 50.72
N TYR A 468 -26.48 -52.29 49.97
CA TYR A 468 -25.04 -52.31 50.23
C TYR A 468 -24.29 -51.59 49.11
N PHE A 469 -23.62 -50.50 49.45
CA PHE A 469 -22.82 -49.71 48.52
C PHE A 469 -21.34 -49.75 48.89
N THR A 470 -20.50 -49.73 47.86
CA THR A 470 -19.07 -49.44 47.99
C THR A 470 -18.79 -48.11 47.33
N LEU A 471 -18.23 -47.17 48.10
CA LEU A 471 -17.89 -45.84 47.66
C LEU A 471 -16.39 -45.75 47.47
N SER A 472 -15.94 -45.47 46.25
CA SER A 472 -14.53 -45.21 45.95
C SER A 472 -14.31 -43.70 45.89
N LEU A 473 -13.53 -43.15 46.82
CA LEU A 473 -13.19 -41.73 46.88
C LEU A 473 -11.79 -41.52 46.29
N THR A 474 -11.70 -40.71 45.22
CA THR A 474 -10.44 -40.43 44.52
C THR A 474 -10.21 -38.91 44.44
N PRO A 475 -9.06 -38.37 44.89
CA PRO A 475 -8.79 -36.94 44.84
C PRO A 475 -8.56 -36.44 43.41
N ILE A 476 -9.09 -35.26 43.09
CA ILE A 476 -8.81 -34.53 41.85
C ILE A 476 -7.63 -33.61 42.10
N ILE A 477 -6.49 -33.89 41.47
CA ILE A 477 -5.26 -33.10 41.60
C ILE A 477 -5.05 -32.32 40.30
N GLY A 478 -4.94 -30.99 40.42
CA GLY A 478 -4.66 -30.09 39.30
C GLY A 478 -3.19 -30.11 38.87
N ALA A 479 -2.89 -29.47 37.74
CA ALA A 479 -1.54 -29.47 37.15
C ALA A 479 -0.45 -28.88 38.06
N ASN A 480 -0.83 -27.96 38.97
CA ASN A 480 0.08 -27.36 39.95
C ASN A 480 0.17 -28.14 41.27
N ASN A 481 -0.28 -29.40 41.29
CA ASN A 481 -0.38 -30.24 42.49
C ASN A 481 -1.34 -29.70 43.58
N GLU A 482 -2.21 -28.76 43.20
CA GLU A 482 -3.31 -28.26 44.03
C GLU A 482 -4.51 -29.22 43.98
N ARG A 483 -5.23 -29.38 45.09
CA ARG A 483 -6.36 -30.30 45.16
C ARG A 483 -7.64 -29.57 44.79
N LEU A 484 -8.28 -30.01 43.71
CA LEU A 484 -9.46 -29.39 43.12
C LEU A 484 -10.78 -30.00 43.61
N GLY A 485 -10.72 -31.16 44.27
CA GLY A 485 -11.92 -31.83 44.80
C GLY A 485 -11.73 -33.34 44.98
N ILE A 486 -12.84 -34.06 45.09
CA ILE A 486 -12.90 -35.52 45.14
C ILE A 486 -13.95 -36.03 44.16
N VAL A 487 -13.60 -37.04 43.37
CA VAL A 487 -14.57 -37.88 42.67
C VAL A 487 -14.98 -39.02 43.60
N ALA A 488 -16.27 -39.17 43.82
CA ALA A 488 -16.87 -40.31 44.52
C ALA A 488 -17.64 -41.17 43.51
N GLU A 489 -17.24 -42.43 43.39
CA GLU A 489 -17.93 -43.44 42.60
C GLU A 489 -18.68 -44.40 43.52
N TRP A 490 -19.97 -44.63 43.27
CA TRP A 490 -20.81 -45.51 44.08
C TRP A 490 -21.18 -46.78 43.31
N ARG A 491 -20.86 -47.93 43.89
CA ARG A 491 -21.21 -49.23 43.33
C ARG A 491 -22.22 -49.92 44.24
N ASP A 492 -23.43 -50.17 43.73
CA ASP A 492 -24.40 -51.04 44.41
C ASP A 492 -23.90 -52.49 44.30
N GLN A 493 -23.73 -53.14 45.45
CA GLN A 493 -23.32 -54.53 45.57
C GLN A 493 -24.37 -55.38 46.30
N THR A 494 -25.59 -54.86 46.45
CA THR A 494 -26.67 -55.52 47.22
C THR A 494 -26.88 -56.97 46.77
N ASP A 495 -27.05 -57.22 45.47
CA ASP A 495 -27.29 -58.57 44.95
C ASP A 495 -26.12 -59.51 45.20
N ALA A 496 -24.88 -59.01 45.08
CA ALA A 496 -23.68 -59.78 45.30
C ALA A 496 -23.49 -60.15 46.79
N VAL A 497 -23.74 -59.18 47.68
CA VAL A 497 -23.68 -59.40 49.13
C VAL A 497 -24.76 -60.36 49.59
N LEU A 498 -25.99 -60.24 49.07
CA LEU A 498 -27.09 -61.15 49.40
C LEU A 498 -26.82 -62.58 48.93
N ALA A 499 -26.30 -62.77 47.71
CA ALA A 499 -25.94 -64.09 47.19
C ALA A 499 -24.84 -64.77 48.04
N GLU A 500 -23.85 -64.01 48.51
CA GLU A 500 -22.80 -64.52 49.39
C GLU A 500 -23.38 -64.96 50.75
N ILE A 501 -24.30 -64.18 51.32
CA ILE A 501 -24.97 -64.52 52.57
C ILE A 501 -25.78 -65.82 52.42
N GLU A 502 -26.50 -65.99 51.31
CA GLU A 502 -27.23 -67.23 51.02
C GLU A 502 -26.30 -68.44 50.88
N ALA A 503 -25.19 -68.29 50.16
CA ALA A 503 -24.19 -69.35 49.99
C ALA A 503 -23.57 -69.78 51.34
N GLN A 504 -23.24 -68.82 52.20
CA GLN A 504 -22.70 -69.10 53.54
C GLN A 504 -23.72 -69.82 54.44
N ASN A 505 -24.99 -69.44 54.39
CA ASN A 505 -26.04 -70.12 55.13
C ASN A 505 -26.21 -71.58 54.67
N ASN A 506 -26.22 -71.83 53.36
CA ASN A 506 -26.32 -73.18 52.80
C ASN A 506 -25.11 -74.05 53.19
N ALA A 507 -23.89 -73.48 53.20
CA ALA A 507 -22.69 -74.17 53.66
C ALA A 507 -22.77 -74.56 55.14
N ARG A 508 -23.27 -73.67 56.00
CA ARG A 508 -23.46 -73.95 57.44
C ARG A 508 -24.45 -75.10 57.68
N ILE A 509 -25.58 -75.13 56.97
CA ILE A 509 -26.58 -76.21 57.10
C ILE A 509 -25.98 -77.57 56.72
N LYS A 510 -25.20 -77.62 55.64
CA LYS A 510 -24.52 -78.85 55.21
C LYS A 510 -23.53 -79.36 56.27
N MET A 511 -22.72 -78.48 56.87
CA MET A 511 -21.79 -78.84 57.93
C MET A 511 -22.50 -79.38 59.18
N ALA A 512 -23.65 -78.82 59.54
CA ALA A 512 -24.44 -79.28 60.68
C ALA A 512 -25.05 -80.68 60.43
N LEU A 513 -25.46 -81.00 59.21
CA LEU A 513 -25.99 -82.32 58.87
C LEU A 513 -24.91 -83.40 58.81
N ASP A 514 -23.68 -83.04 58.41
CA ASP A 514 -22.54 -83.97 58.34
C ASP A 514 -22.04 -84.45 59.71
N SER A 515 -22.29 -83.68 60.78
CA SER A 515 -21.91 -84.02 62.15
C SER A 515 -22.96 -84.85 62.90
N VAL A 516 -24.13 -85.09 62.30
CA VAL A 516 -25.20 -85.92 62.90
C VAL A 516 -24.84 -87.40 62.82
N SER A 517 -24.86 -88.08 63.97
CA SER A 517 -24.52 -89.52 64.12
C SER A 517 -25.57 -90.50 63.59
N LEU A 518 -26.69 -90.01 63.07
CA LEU A 518 -27.73 -90.82 62.43
C LEU A 518 -27.60 -90.72 60.90
N PRO A 519 -27.87 -91.81 60.15
CA PRO A 519 -27.93 -91.77 58.68
C PRO A 519 -29.03 -90.80 58.20
N VAL A 520 -28.64 -89.68 57.60
CA VAL A 520 -29.56 -88.69 57.02
C VAL A 520 -29.37 -88.60 55.52
N ARG A 521 -30.47 -88.50 54.79
CA ARG A 521 -30.51 -88.19 53.37
C ARG A 521 -31.59 -87.15 53.09
N ILE A 522 -31.35 -86.30 52.10
CA ILE A 522 -32.30 -85.32 51.59
C ILE A 522 -32.44 -85.56 50.09
N ALA A 523 -33.66 -85.60 49.60
CA ALA A 523 -33.98 -85.70 48.19
C ALA A 523 -34.90 -84.55 47.78
N ASP A 524 -34.91 -84.20 46.49
CA ASP A 524 -35.89 -83.27 45.94
C ASP A 524 -37.26 -83.94 45.76
N ARG A 525 -38.24 -83.17 45.29
CA ARG A 525 -39.62 -83.63 45.06
C ARG A 525 -39.73 -84.74 43.99
N ASP A 526 -38.77 -84.82 43.08
CA ASP A 526 -38.70 -85.85 42.03
C ASP A 526 -37.99 -87.13 42.52
N GLY A 527 -37.55 -87.14 43.78
CA GLY A 527 -36.89 -88.25 44.43
C GLY A 527 -35.40 -88.34 44.11
N LYS A 528 -34.78 -87.33 43.51
CA LYS A 528 -33.33 -87.29 43.32
C LYS A 528 -32.66 -86.95 44.64
N ILE A 529 -31.71 -87.78 45.08
CA ILE A 529 -31.01 -87.57 46.34
C ILE A 529 -30.05 -86.39 46.17
N LEU A 530 -30.32 -85.28 46.88
CA LEU A 530 -29.50 -84.07 46.84
C LEU A 530 -28.32 -84.14 47.81
N TYR A 531 -28.50 -84.85 48.92
CA TYR A 531 -27.50 -84.93 49.98
C TYR A 531 -27.67 -86.20 50.79
N ILE A 532 -26.55 -86.77 51.23
CA ILE A 532 -26.47 -87.78 52.30
C ILE A 532 -25.38 -87.35 53.25
N ASN A 533 -25.57 -87.56 54.55
CA ASN A 533 -24.52 -87.25 55.52
C ASN A 533 -23.47 -88.35 55.60
N ARG A 534 -22.33 -88.04 56.24
CA ARG A 534 -21.21 -88.98 56.41
C ARG A 534 -21.65 -90.32 57.01
N THR A 535 -22.58 -90.29 57.96
CA THR A 535 -23.11 -91.50 58.61
C THR A 535 -23.92 -92.36 57.65
N MET A 536 -24.75 -91.75 56.79
CA MET A 536 -25.51 -92.45 55.74
C MET A 536 -24.57 -93.05 54.70
N GLN A 537 -23.56 -92.31 54.25
CA GLN A 537 -22.54 -92.83 53.35
C GLN A 537 -21.85 -94.08 53.95
N ALA A 538 -21.41 -94.00 55.20
CA ALA A 538 -20.76 -95.13 55.89
C ALA A 538 -21.70 -96.34 56.05
N THR A 539 -22.97 -96.08 56.39
CA THR A 539 -24.00 -97.12 56.52
C THR A 539 -24.24 -97.84 55.19
N LEU A 540 -24.40 -97.08 54.11
CA LEU A 540 -24.60 -97.64 52.78
C LEU A 540 -23.38 -98.40 52.26
N SER A 541 -22.17 -97.92 52.54
CA SER A 541 -20.94 -98.64 52.18
C SER A 541 -20.80 -99.96 52.95
N ARG A 542 -21.12 -99.98 54.26
CA ARG A 542 -21.12 -101.22 55.06
C ARG A 542 -22.15 -102.22 54.54
N ASP A 543 -23.34 -101.74 54.17
CA ASP A 543 -24.48 -102.56 53.80
C ASP A 543 -24.61 -102.79 52.28
N GLU A 544 -23.62 -102.33 51.49
CA GLU A 544 -23.68 -102.31 50.02
C GLU A 544 -23.92 -103.68 49.40
N GLN A 545 -23.25 -104.73 49.91
CA GLN A 545 -23.44 -106.10 49.42
C GLN A 545 -24.87 -106.61 49.64
N ALA A 546 -25.54 -106.13 50.68
CA ALA A 546 -26.90 -106.50 51.01
C ALA A 546 -27.89 -105.82 50.04
N PHE A 547 -27.68 -104.52 49.76
CA PHE A 547 -28.42 -103.79 48.74
C PHE A 547 -28.22 -104.35 47.32
N LYS A 548 -27.00 -104.81 46.98
CA LYS A 548 -26.69 -105.46 45.68
C LYS A 548 -27.48 -106.74 45.41
N LYS A 549 -27.94 -107.45 46.45
CA LYS A 549 -28.81 -108.63 46.27
C LYS A 549 -30.21 -108.27 45.78
N ALA A 550 -30.72 -107.10 46.15
CA ALA A 550 -32.03 -106.60 45.74
C ALA A 550 -31.95 -105.72 44.48
N ASN A 551 -30.83 -105.03 44.28
CA ASN A 551 -30.57 -104.17 43.13
C ASN A 551 -29.10 -104.30 42.71
N VAL A 552 -28.83 -105.10 41.67
CA VAL A 552 -27.47 -105.45 41.22
C VAL A 552 -26.64 -104.22 40.84
N SER A 553 -27.29 -103.14 40.39
CA SER A 553 -26.65 -101.88 39.99
C SER A 553 -26.42 -100.90 41.14
N PHE A 554 -26.76 -101.28 42.38
CA PHE A 554 -26.57 -100.42 43.55
C PHE A 554 -25.09 -100.12 43.81
N SER A 555 -24.74 -98.85 44.01
CA SER A 555 -23.40 -98.39 44.40
C SER A 555 -23.52 -97.40 45.54
N ALA A 556 -22.81 -97.64 46.65
CA ALA A 556 -22.84 -96.76 47.80
C ALA A 556 -22.17 -95.40 47.53
N THR A 557 -21.22 -95.33 46.59
CA THR A 557 -20.51 -94.09 46.22
C THR A 557 -21.30 -93.20 45.25
N ASN A 558 -22.24 -93.77 44.49
CA ASN A 558 -23.03 -93.06 43.48
C ASN A 558 -24.48 -92.83 43.92
N VAL A 559 -24.69 -92.61 45.22
CA VAL A 559 -26.03 -92.42 45.81
C VAL A 559 -26.51 -90.97 45.64
N VAL A 560 -25.64 -89.99 45.81
CA VAL A 560 -26.00 -88.58 45.59
C VAL A 560 -26.18 -88.34 44.10
N GLY A 561 -27.31 -87.75 43.72
CA GLY A 561 -27.74 -87.56 42.34
C GLY A 561 -28.53 -88.74 41.76
N ALA A 562 -28.53 -89.91 42.40
CA ALA A 562 -29.36 -91.04 42.03
C ALA A 562 -30.78 -90.90 42.61
N ASN A 563 -31.71 -91.70 42.10
CA ASN A 563 -33.09 -91.66 42.55
C ASN A 563 -33.29 -92.53 43.81
N ILE A 564 -33.97 -91.96 44.81
CA ILE A 564 -34.29 -92.54 46.12
C ILE A 564 -35.00 -93.89 46.03
N ALA A 565 -35.70 -94.14 44.92
CA ALA A 565 -36.37 -95.40 44.65
C ALA A 565 -35.41 -96.59 44.60
N MET A 566 -34.11 -96.36 44.37
CA MET A 566 -33.07 -97.41 44.28
C MET A 566 -32.95 -98.29 45.52
N PHE A 567 -33.42 -97.82 46.69
CA PHE A 567 -33.39 -98.56 47.95
C PHE A 567 -34.57 -99.51 48.13
N TYR A 568 -35.62 -99.37 47.32
CA TYR A 568 -36.90 -100.05 47.48
C TYR A 568 -37.11 -101.13 46.41
N ALA A 569 -37.79 -102.22 46.78
CA ALA A 569 -38.09 -103.31 45.85
C ALA A 569 -39.14 -102.93 44.79
N ASP A 570 -40.05 -102.00 45.11
CA ASP A 570 -41.00 -101.38 44.17
C ASP A 570 -40.71 -99.87 44.05
N PRO A 571 -39.90 -99.47 43.06
CA PRO A 571 -39.48 -98.08 42.88
C PRO A 571 -40.64 -97.10 42.66
N GLN A 572 -41.66 -97.49 41.89
CA GLN A 572 -42.74 -96.57 41.50
C GLN A 572 -43.70 -96.32 42.66
N ASN A 573 -44.04 -97.37 43.42
CA ASN A 573 -44.88 -97.21 44.59
C ASN A 573 -44.15 -96.44 45.71
N ALA A 574 -42.83 -96.67 45.87
CA ALA A 574 -42.02 -95.94 46.84
C ALA A 574 -41.99 -94.43 46.53
N LEU A 575 -41.80 -94.01 45.28
CA LEU A 575 -41.83 -92.61 44.89
C LEU A 575 -43.20 -91.96 45.12
N LYS A 576 -44.30 -92.64 44.73
CA LYS A 576 -45.66 -92.16 45.00
C LYS A 576 -45.92 -92.00 46.50
N THR A 577 -45.49 -92.97 47.29
CA THR A 577 -45.66 -92.96 48.74
C THR A 577 -44.84 -91.85 49.39
N LEU A 578 -43.60 -91.63 48.95
CA LEU A 578 -42.74 -90.57 49.49
C LEU A 578 -43.25 -89.18 49.11
N ALA A 579 -43.74 -89.01 47.88
CA ALA A 579 -44.32 -87.75 47.42
C ALA A 579 -45.65 -87.40 48.12
N SER A 580 -46.38 -88.39 48.65
CA SER A 580 -47.65 -88.19 49.35
C SER A 580 -47.49 -88.02 50.88
N ILE A 581 -46.27 -87.94 51.40
CA ILE A 581 -46.05 -87.70 52.83
C ILE A 581 -46.20 -86.20 53.09
N GLU A 582 -47.16 -85.84 53.93
CA GLU A 582 -47.30 -84.49 54.49
C GLU A 582 -46.96 -84.60 55.99
N GLY A 583 -45.74 -84.21 56.38
CA GLY A 583 -45.23 -84.27 57.76
C GLY A 583 -44.28 -85.43 58.06
N GLU A 584 -44.11 -85.77 59.34
CA GLU A 584 -43.19 -86.83 59.78
C GLU A 584 -43.84 -88.22 59.72
N ARG A 585 -43.18 -89.15 59.03
CA ARG A 585 -43.59 -90.55 58.98
C ARG A 585 -42.45 -91.47 59.40
N ARG A 586 -42.69 -92.26 60.44
CA ARG A 586 -41.80 -93.35 60.86
C ARG A 586 -42.32 -94.68 60.35
N SER A 587 -41.42 -95.48 59.78
CA SER A 587 -41.76 -96.81 59.32
C SER A 587 -40.56 -97.74 59.45
N ARG A 588 -40.84 -98.96 59.91
CA ARG A 588 -39.87 -100.05 59.92
C ARG A 588 -39.96 -100.75 58.57
N MET A 589 -38.87 -100.71 57.81
CA MET A 589 -38.81 -101.23 56.45
C MET A 589 -37.61 -102.14 56.27
N THR A 590 -37.76 -103.16 55.43
CA THR A 590 -36.65 -104.02 55.04
C THR A 590 -36.05 -103.47 53.75
N LEU A 591 -34.84 -102.92 53.84
CA LEU A 591 -34.10 -102.37 52.70
C LEU A 591 -32.83 -103.19 52.52
N GLY A 592 -32.54 -103.65 51.30
CA GLY A 592 -31.34 -104.46 51.03
C GLY A 592 -31.24 -105.74 51.88
N GLY A 593 -32.35 -106.31 52.34
CA GLY A 593 -32.36 -107.49 53.21
C GLY A 593 -32.03 -107.22 54.70
N ARG A 594 -31.95 -105.95 55.12
CA ARG A 594 -31.79 -105.53 56.53
C ARG A 594 -32.99 -104.71 56.99
N GLN A 595 -33.32 -104.79 58.28
CA GLN A 595 -34.38 -103.99 58.88
C GLN A 595 -33.85 -102.61 59.29
N TYR A 596 -34.50 -101.55 58.81
CA TYR A 596 -34.22 -100.16 59.17
C TYR A 596 -35.48 -99.50 59.71
N ASP A 597 -35.30 -98.73 60.78
CA ASP A 597 -36.28 -97.75 61.21
C ASP A 597 -35.99 -96.43 60.46
N VAL A 598 -36.84 -96.11 59.50
CA VAL A 598 -36.67 -94.93 58.64
C VAL A 598 -37.71 -93.90 59.01
N MET A 599 -37.22 -92.70 59.33
CA MET A 599 -38.04 -91.51 59.48
C MET A 599 -37.89 -90.67 58.22
N THR A 600 -39.01 -90.33 57.59
CA THR A 600 -39.07 -89.41 56.45
C THR A 600 -39.89 -88.20 56.88
N ALA A 601 -39.37 -87.01 56.62
CA ALA A 601 -40.08 -85.74 56.79
C ALA A 601 -40.08 -85.02 55.44
N ALA A 602 -41.20 -84.42 55.08
CA ALA A 602 -41.41 -83.68 53.84
C ALA A 602 -41.45 -82.17 54.08
#